data_AF-A0A519W1I3-F1
#
_entry.id   AF-A0A519W1I3-F1
#
_cell.length_a   1.000
_cell.length_b   1.000
_cell.length_c   1.000
_cell.angle_alpha   90.00
_cell.angle_beta   90.00
_cell.angle_gamma   90.00
#
_symmetry.space_group_name_H-M   'P 1'
#
loop_
_entity.id
_entity.type
_entity.pdbx_description
1 polymer ?
#
loop_
_entity_poly.entity_id
_entity_poly.type
_entity_poly.pdbx_seq_one_letter_code
_entity_poly.pdbx_strand_id
1 'polypeptide(L)'
;HMLNLFSTGISVDCANEEFGELMCCLPRVKSDHLSYNNLFRIIIMNFMDPLDFDVRAVKKSCVHIVSDKMKIIPFETMNIFYRDNKIDLIREKLNMN
;
A
#
# COMPACT_ATOMS: atom_id res chain seq x y z
N HIS A 1 3.92 -11.40 18.05
CA HIS A 1 2.60 -10.77 17.85
C HIS A 1 2.67 -9.45 17.11
N MET A 2 3.12 -8.33 17.70
CA MET A 2 3.20 -7.02 17.00
C MET A 2 3.79 -7.06 15.57
N LEU A 3 4.90 -7.77 15.36
CA LEU A 3 5.54 -7.88 14.04
C LEU A 3 4.68 -8.62 13.00
N ASN A 4 3.78 -9.51 13.44
CA ASN A 4 2.85 -10.20 12.56
C ASN A 4 1.74 -9.21 12.14
N LEU A 5 1.07 -8.57 13.09
CA LEU A 5 -0.01 -7.61 12.82
C LEU A 5 0.39 -6.45 11.88
N PHE A 6 1.64 -5.98 11.99
CA PHE A 6 2.19 -4.93 11.11
C PHE A 6 2.96 -5.47 9.88
N SER A 7 2.99 -6.79 9.68
CA SER A 7 3.63 -7.40 8.52
C SER A 7 2.76 -7.20 7.28
N THR A 8 3.37 -6.76 6.20
CA THR A 8 2.75 -6.47 4.89
C THR A 8 2.17 -7.70 4.17
N GLY A 9 2.16 -8.87 4.81
CA GLY A 9 1.70 -10.14 4.24
C GLY A 9 0.50 -10.78 4.94
N ILE A 10 -0.13 -10.14 5.94
CA ILE A 10 -1.26 -10.73 6.66
C ILE A 10 -2.58 -10.30 6.02
N SER A 11 -3.41 -11.28 5.64
CA SER A 11 -4.79 -11.03 5.22
C SER A 11 -5.61 -10.57 6.43
N VAL A 12 -6.55 -9.67 6.18
CA VAL A 12 -7.26 -8.93 7.23
C VAL A 12 -8.14 -9.82 8.11
N ASP A 13 -8.52 -11.00 7.60
CA ASP A 13 -9.23 -12.03 8.36
C ASP A 13 -8.39 -12.53 9.56
N CYS A 14 -7.06 -12.64 9.39
CA CYS A 14 -6.15 -13.01 10.48
C CYS A 14 -5.89 -11.85 11.45
N ALA A 15 -6.08 -10.60 11.01
CA ALA A 15 -5.88 -9.42 11.86
C ALA A 15 -7.05 -9.17 12.83
N ASN A 16 -8.27 -9.66 12.55
CA ASN A 16 -9.43 -9.49 13.42
C ASN A 16 -9.23 -10.11 14.82
N GLU A 17 -8.53 -11.24 14.91
CA GLU A 17 -8.23 -11.89 16.20
C GLU A 17 -7.12 -11.13 16.96
N GLU A 18 -6.07 -10.65 16.28
CA GLU A 18 -4.96 -9.91 16.91
C GLU A 18 -5.27 -8.42 17.18
N PHE A 19 -6.31 -7.83 16.56
CA PHE A 19 -6.68 -6.42 16.78
C PHE A 19 -7.06 -6.13 18.24
N GLY A 20 -7.61 -7.13 18.95
CA GLY A 20 -7.95 -7.04 20.37
C GLY A 20 -6.73 -6.83 21.28
N GLU A 21 -5.53 -7.26 20.86
CA GLU A 21 -4.30 -7.12 21.64
C GLU A 21 -3.69 -5.70 21.53
N LEU A 22 -3.83 -5.05 20.37
CA LEU A 22 -3.41 -3.64 20.19
C LEU A 22 -4.23 -2.68 21.07
N MET A 23 -5.41 -3.11 21.50
CA MET A 23 -6.36 -2.37 22.33
C MET A 23 -6.15 -2.61 23.84
N CYS A 24 -5.02 -3.17 24.29
CA CYS A 24 -4.80 -3.38 25.74
C CYS A 24 -4.70 -2.05 26.53
N CYS A 25 -4.37 -0.94 25.85
CA CYS A 25 -4.25 0.41 26.43
C CYS A 25 -5.35 1.39 25.97
N LEU A 26 -6.24 0.97 25.07
CA LEU A 26 -7.41 1.75 24.65
C LEU A 26 -8.66 1.08 25.26
N PRO A 27 -9.71 1.83 25.64
CA PRO A 27 -10.94 1.22 26.13
C PRO A 27 -11.40 0.15 25.13
N ARG A 28 -11.68 -1.06 25.61
CA ARG A 28 -12.11 -2.19 24.77
C ARG A 28 -13.43 -1.81 24.09
N VAL A 29 -13.34 -1.23 22.89
CA VAL A 29 -14.50 -0.92 22.05
C VAL A 29 -14.95 -2.25 21.44
N LYS A 30 -15.73 -3.01 22.21
CA LYS A 30 -16.37 -4.22 21.74
C LYS A 30 -17.75 -3.82 21.23
N SER A 31 -17.92 -3.81 19.92
CA SER A 31 -19.21 -3.56 19.28
C SER A 31 -19.46 -4.70 18.31
N ASP A 32 -20.61 -5.36 18.46
CA ASP A 32 -21.06 -6.43 17.55
C ASP A 32 -21.27 -5.91 16.12
N HIS A 33 -21.32 -4.58 15.96
CA HIS A 33 -21.44 -3.90 14.67
C HIS A 33 -20.09 -3.48 14.09
N LEU A 34 -18.98 -3.50 14.84
CA LEU A 34 -17.67 -3.11 14.32
C LEU A 34 -17.10 -4.26 13.47
N SER A 35 -17.24 -4.13 12.16
CA SER A 35 -16.82 -5.10 11.15
C SER A 35 -15.93 -4.41 10.11
N TYR A 36 -15.21 -5.17 9.29
CA TYR A 36 -14.36 -4.60 8.25
C TYR A 36 -15.11 -3.60 7.33
N ASN A 37 -16.40 -3.84 7.09
CA ASN A 37 -17.26 -3.06 6.20
C ASN A 37 -17.56 -1.64 6.70
N ASN A 38 -17.40 -1.38 7.99
CA ASN A 38 -17.64 -0.05 8.58
C ASN A 38 -16.40 0.54 9.25
N LEU A 39 -15.21 0.11 8.83
CA LEU A 39 -13.95 0.74 9.21
C LEU A 39 -13.61 1.92 8.27
N PHE A 40 -13.42 3.10 8.85
CA PHE A 40 -12.76 4.21 8.17
C PHE A 40 -11.23 4.04 8.29
N ARG A 41 -10.50 4.05 7.17
CA ARG A 41 -9.04 3.83 7.14
C ARG A 41 -8.29 5.05 6.68
N ILE A 42 -7.26 5.40 7.44
CA ILE A 42 -6.23 6.35 7.03
C ILE A 42 -4.97 5.52 6.75
N ILE A 43 -4.48 5.59 5.52
CA ILE A 43 -3.25 4.92 5.11
C ILE A 43 -2.23 6.00 4.77
N ILE A 44 -1.06 5.95 5.41
CA ILE A 44 0.07 6.80 5.08
C ILE A 44 1.10 5.90 4.40
N MET A 45 1.44 6.21 3.16
CA MET A 45 2.43 5.46 2.39
C MET A 45 3.47 6.43 1.84
N ASN A 46 4.72 5.96 1.77
CA ASN A 46 5.81 6.70 1.16
C ASN A 46 5.77 6.51 -0.37
N PHE A 47 6.22 7.52 -1.11
CA PHE A 47 6.60 7.32 -2.50
C PHE A 47 8.01 6.75 -2.55
N MET A 48 8.23 5.72 -3.35
CA MET A 48 9.57 5.19 -3.60
C MET A 48 10.42 6.24 -4.33
N ASP A 49 11.72 6.14 -4.13
CA ASP A 49 12.77 6.85 -4.84
C ASP A 49 13.76 5.85 -5.50
N PRO A 50 14.72 6.32 -6.32
CA PRO A 50 15.67 5.43 -6.99
C PRO A 50 16.59 4.64 -6.06
N LEU A 51 16.80 5.06 -4.82
CA LEU A 51 17.70 4.42 -3.84
C LEU A 51 16.97 3.33 -3.04
N ASP A 52 15.67 3.48 -2.79
CA ASP A 52 14.85 2.54 -2.03
C ASP A 52 13.87 1.70 -2.88
N PHE A 53 13.98 1.80 -4.22
CA PHE A 53 13.12 1.07 -5.15
C PHE A 53 13.26 -0.46 -5.03
N ASP A 54 12.21 -1.14 -4.55
CA ASP A 54 12.11 -2.61 -4.53
C ASP A 54 10.93 -3.11 -5.37
N VAL A 55 11.24 -3.78 -6.48
CA VAL A 55 10.25 -4.38 -7.39
C VAL A 55 9.35 -5.42 -6.70
N ARG A 56 9.83 -6.11 -5.66
CA ARG A 56 9.03 -7.09 -4.91
C ARG A 56 7.98 -6.40 -4.05
N ALA A 57 8.32 -5.26 -3.46
CA ALA A 57 7.36 -4.44 -2.72
C ALA A 57 6.29 -3.90 -3.66
N VAL A 58 6.69 -3.36 -4.83
CA VAL A 58 5.76 -2.88 -5.86
C VAL A 58 4.75 -3.96 -6.28
N LYS A 59 5.19 -5.20 -6.47
CA LYS A 59 4.30 -6.32 -6.84
C LYS A 59 3.30 -6.72 -5.75
N LYS A 60 3.57 -6.36 -4.49
CA LYS A 60 2.69 -6.60 -3.34
C LYS A 60 1.87 -5.37 -2.96
N SER A 61 2.01 -4.26 -3.68
CA SER A 61 1.28 -3.04 -3.38
C SER A 61 -0.23 -3.29 -3.46
N CYS A 62 -0.97 -2.74 -2.50
CA CYS A 62 -2.43 -2.86 -2.43
C CYS A 62 -3.13 -1.59 -2.92
N VAL A 63 -2.41 -0.48 -3.01
CA VAL A 63 -2.97 0.83 -3.38
C VAL A 63 -2.51 1.20 -4.78
N HIS A 64 -3.49 1.30 -5.67
CA HIS A 64 -3.26 1.59 -7.07
C HIS A 64 -4.08 2.82 -7.49
N ILE A 65 -3.52 3.58 -8.43
CA ILE A 65 -4.21 4.69 -9.08
C ILE A 65 -4.32 4.44 -10.58
N VAL A 66 -5.25 5.14 -11.22
CA VAL A 66 -5.40 5.10 -12.67
C VAL A 66 -4.58 6.25 -13.26
N SER A 67 -3.67 5.93 -14.17
CA SER A 67 -2.88 6.92 -14.90
C SER A 67 -3.74 7.66 -15.95
N ASP A 68 -3.22 8.77 -16.45
CA ASP A 68 -3.74 9.52 -17.61
C ASP A 68 -3.99 8.63 -18.86
N LYS A 69 -3.14 7.62 -19.07
CA LYS A 69 -3.26 6.60 -20.12
C LYS A 69 -4.19 5.44 -19.78
N MET A 70 -5.06 5.59 -18.78
CA MET A 70 -6.03 4.57 -18.35
C MET A 70 -5.39 3.23 -17.96
N LYS A 71 -4.22 3.28 -17.32
CA LYS A 71 -3.52 2.09 -16.80
C LYS A 71 -3.54 2.12 -15.27
N ILE A 72 -3.71 0.94 -14.67
CA ILE A 72 -3.60 0.77 -13.22
C ILE A 72 -2.11 0.72 -12.87
N ILE A 73 -1.69 1.61 -11.97
CA ILE A 73 -0.30 1.74 -11.54
C ILE A 73 -0.21 1.75 -10.01
N PRO A 74 0.81 1.12 -9.40
CA PRO A 74 1.03 1.19 -7.96
C PRO A 74 1.32 2.64 -7.53
N PHE A 75 0.60 3.13 -6.51
CA PHE A 75 0.67 4.55 -6.09
C PHE A 75 2.08 4.98 -5.69
N GLU A 76 2.78 4.09 -4.98
CA GLU A 76 4.16 4.27 -4.47
C GLU A 76 5.16 4.63 -5.58
N THR A 77 4.88 4.18 -6.81
CA THR A 77 5.77 4.35 -7.98
C THR A 77 5.55 5.65 -8.75
N MET A 78 4.57 6.47 -8.34
CA MET A 78 4.16 7.68 -9.06
C MET A 78 5.32 8.64 -9.30
N ASN A 79 6.11 8.97 -8.27
CA ASN A 79 7.18 9.98 -8.38
C ASN A 79 8.35 9.57 -9.29
N ILE A 80 8.66 8.27 -9.34
CA ILE A 80 9.77 7.74 -10.16
C ILE A 80 9.34 7.67 -11.62
N PHE A 81 8.20 7.04 -11.90
CA PHE A 81 7.84 6.67 -13.26
C PHE A 81 6.78 7.59 -13.88
N TYR A 82 5.73 7.94 -13.16
CA TYR A 82 4.51 8.44 -13.82
C TYR A 82 4.31 9.95 -13.68
N ARG A 83 4.91 10.59 -12.67
CA ARG A 83 4.87 12.03 -12.49
C ARG A 83 5.50 12.73 -13.68
N ASP A 84 4.83 13.76 -14.18
CA ASP A 84 5.27 14.60 -15.29
C ASP A 84 5.62 13.80 -16.56
N ASN A 85 4.94 12.67 -16.80
CA ASN A 85 5.16 11.79 -17.95
C ASN A 85 6.58 11.20 -18.07
N LYS A 86 7.33 11.09 -16.97
CA LYS A 86 8.71 10.53 -16.95
C LYS A 86 8.83 9.16 -17.62
N ILE A 87 7.79 8.33 -17.55
CA ILE A 87 7.80 6.97 -18.07
C ILE A 87 7.99 6.94 -19.59
N ASP A 88 7.54 7.98 -20.30
CA ASP A 88 7.68 8.05 -21.75
C ASP A 88 9.15 8.26 -22.13
N LEU A 89 9.84 9.19 -21.44
CA LEU A 89 11.28 9.42 -21.59
C LEU A 89 12.10 8.15 -21.26
N ILE A 90 11.70 7.41 -20.22
CA ILE A 90 12.37 6.16 -19.84
C ILE A 90 12.20 5.10 -20.95
N ARG A 91 10.98 4.95 -21.48
CA ARG A 91 10.70 3.99 -22.56
C ARG A 91 11.43 4.34 -23.85
N GLU A 92 11.49 5.62 -24.20
CA GLU A 92 12.27 6.08 -25.35
C GLU A 92 13.75 5.68 -25.20
N LYS A 93 14.36 5.93 -24.04
CA LYS A 93 15.75 5.53 -23.76
C LYS A 93 15.98 4.03 -23.81
N LEU A 94 15.03 3.23 -23.33
CA LEU A 94 15.14 1.77 -23.36
C LEU A 94 15.01 1.21 -24.79
N ASN A 95 14.23 1.84 -25.66
CA ASN A 95 14.03 1.41 -27.04
C ASN A 95 15.14 1.86 -28.00
N MET A 96 16.06 2.72 -27.56
CA MET A 96 17.26 3.12 -28.33
C MET A 96 18.47 2.20 -28.11
N ASN A 97 18.38 1.27 -27.16
CA ASN A 97 19.39 0.24 -26.89
C ASN A 97 18.92 -1.12 -27.42
#